data_AF-A0A2W1ALT8-F1
#
_entry.id   AF-A0A2W1ALT8-F1
#
_cell.length_a   1.000
_cell.length_b   1.000
_cell.length_c   1.000
_cell.angle_alpha   90.00
_cell.angle_beta   90.00
_cell.angle_gamma   90.00
#
_symmetry.space_group_name_H-M   'P 1'
#
loop_
_entity.id
_entity.type
_entity.pdbx_description
1 polymer ?
#
loop_
_entity_poly.entity_id
_entity_poly.type
_entity_poly.pdbx_seq_one_letter_code
_entity_poly.pdbx_strand_id
1 'polypeptide(L)'
;MGDPGSGLSEQLFVALLTAEDISGLAGATISTEIMDFRALAEGADPAQVEHIESWYGLTINGQQSGSQASFAVMDFDSDSAAKAHYDRVSTEAPGLVPTAPIVGEASVGVELNIQGIGSIFAAVQGDKVILLFTNITGDQEPLASLQEITGLAAVVASRLG
;
A
#
# COMPACT_ATOMS: atom_id res chain seq x y z
N MET A 1 -10.40 6.68 25.10
CA MET A 1 -9.99 5.27 25.16
C MET A 1 -10.48 4.67 23.87
N GLY A 2 -9.59 4.57 22.86
CA GLY A 2 -9.87 3.80 21.65
C GLY A 2 -9.97 2.33 22.04
N ASP A 3 -10.88 1.61 21.40
CA ASP A 3 -11.15 0.21 21.70
C ASP A 3 -9.98 -0.63 21.15
N PRO A 4 -9.18 -1.32 21.99
CA PRO A 4 -8.09 -2.17 21.53
C PRO A 4 -8.70 -3.44 20.91
N GLY A 5 -9.19 -3.32 19.68
CA GLY A 5 -9.88 -4.40 18.97
C GLY A 5 -10.63 -3.99 17.70
N SER A 6 -10.65 -2.71 17.31
CA SER A 6 -11.36 -2.22 16.10
C SER A 6 -10.55 -2.22 14.81
N GLY A 7 -9.23 -2.42 14.88
CA GLY A 7 -8.36 -2.36 13.71
C GLY A 7 -8.80 -3.29 12.58
N LEU A 8 -8.51 -2.90 11.35
CA LEU A 8 -8.76 -3.66 10.13
C LEU A 8 -8.32 -5.11 10.33
N SER A 9 -9.26 -6.07 10.33
CA SER A 9 -8.90 -7.48 10.45
C SER A 9 -8.22 -8.01 9.18
N GLU A 10 -7.40 -9.04 9.30
CA GLU A 10 -6.76 -9.72 8.15
C GLU A 10 -7.80 -10.18 7.10
N GLN A 11 -8.96 -10.67 7.55
CA GLN A 11 -10.04 -11.11 6.66
C GLN A 11 -10.61 -9.95 5.84
N LEU A 12 -10.77 -8.77 6.46
CA LEU A 12 -11.20 -7.56 5.76
C LEU A 12 -10.09 -7.08 4.82
N PHE A 13 -8.84 -7.10 5.25
CA PHE A 13 -7.69 -6.74 4.41
C PHE A 13 -7.63 -7.56 3.12
N VAL A 14 -7.76 -8.89 3.21
CA VAL A 14 -7.76 -9.78 2.03
C VAL A 14 -8.93 -9.48 1.09
N ALA A 15 -10.06 -9.00 1.61
CA ALA A 15 -11.20 -8.60 0.79
C ALA A 15 -11.02 -7.24 0.08
N LEU A 16 -10.01 -6.44 0.46
CA LEU A 16 -9.75 -5.13 -0.15
C LEU A 16 -9.19 -5.23 -1.56
N LEU A 17 -8.47 -6.31 -1.89
CA LEU A 17 -7.88 -6.51 -3.21
C LEU A 17 -8.02 -7.98 -3.62
N THR A 18 -8.74 -8.23 -4.70
CA THR A 18 -9.09 -9.56 -5.18
C THR A 18 -8.36 -9.91 -6.48
N ALA A 19 -8.37 -11.19 -6.83
CA ALA A 19 -7.83 -11.66 -8.11
C ALA A 19 -8.53 -11.00 -9.33
N GLU A 20 -9.80 -10.61 -9.20
CA GLU A 20 -10.53 -9.92 -10.26
C GLU A 20 -10.00 -8.49 -10.47
N ASP A 21 -9.67 -7.79 -9.40
CA ASP A 21 -9.17 -6.40 -9.47
C ASP A 21 -7.81 -6.32 -10.16
N ILE A 22 -6.96 -7.32 -9.95
CA ILE A 22 -5.64 -7.39 -10.58
C ILE A 22 -5.64 -8.09 -11.95
N SER A 23 -6.81 -8.52 -12.45
CA SER A 23 -6.88 -9.30 -13.70
C SER A 23 -6.41 -8.52 -14.94
N GLY A 24 -6.37 -7.19 -14.87
CA GLY A 24 -5.77 -6.32 -15.88
C GLY A 24 -4.24 -6.40 -15.93
N LEU A 25 -3.59 -6.85 -14.85
CA LEU A 25 -2.15 -7.07 -14.80
C LEU A 25 -1.85 -8.47 -15.37
N ALA A 26 -1.33 -8.52 -16.59
CA ALA A 26 -1.21 -9.76 -17.36
C ALA A 26 -0.46 -10.87 -16.60
N GLY A 27 -1.19 -11.94 -16.26
CA GLY A 27 -0.64 -13.11 -15.57
C GLY A 27 -0.28 -12.88 -14.09
N ALA A 28 -0.74 -11.77 -13.49
CA ALA A 28 -0.50 -11.48 -12.09
C ALA A 28 -1.33 -12.36 -11.15
N THR A 29 -0.76 -12.67 -9.98
CA THR A 29 -1.42 -13.44 -8.92
C THR A 29 -1.17 -12.82 -7.55
N ILE A 30 -2.15 -12.89 -6.65
CA ILE A 30 -2.01 -12.43 -5.26
C ILE A 30 -1.35 -13.56 -4.45
N SER A 31 -0.36 -13.22 -3.63
CA SER A 31 0.24 -14.16 -2.68
C SER A 31 -0.81 -14.62 -1.66
N THR A 32 -0.78 -15.90 -1.31
CA THR A 32 -1.61 -16.41 -0.21
C THR A 32 -1.05 -16.04 1.17
N GLU A 33 0.20 -15.58 1.22
CA GLU A 33 0.85 -15.11 2.44
C GLU A 33 0.53 -13.63 2.67
N ILE A 34 0.03 -13.34 3.87
CA ILE A 34 -0.18 -12.00 4.40
C ILE A 34 0.90 -11.71 5.43
N MET A 35 1.53 -10.54 5.31
CA MET A 35 2.53 -10.05 6.24
C MET A 35 1.88 -9.14 7.27
N ASP A 36 2.09 -9.44 8.55
CA ASP A 36 1.78 -8.53 9.67
C ASP A 36 3.01 -7.62 9.91
N PHE A 37 3.03 -6.50 9.20
CA PHE A 37 4.10 -5.53 9.33
C PHE A 37 4.08 -4.78 10.66
N ARG A 38 2.92 -4.69 11.32
CA ARG A 38 2.82 -4.12 12.66
C ARG A 38 3.61 -4.98 13.65
N ALA A 39 3.38 -6.30 13.65
CA ALA A 39 4.11 -7.22 14.52
C ALA A 39 5.62 -7.22 14.25
N LEU A 40 6.03 -7.13 12.98
CA LEU A 40 7.43 -7.03 12.59
C LEU A 40 8.08 -5.72 13.09
N ALA A 41 7.41 -4.58 12.91
CA ALA A 41 7.91 -3.28 13.33
C ALA A 41 7.90 -3.12 14.86
N GLU A 42 6.88 -3.64 15.55
CA GLU A 42 6.80 -3.67 17.02
C GLU A 42 7.98 -4.43 17.62
N GLY A 43 8.41 -5.53 17.00
CA GLY A 43 9.57 -6.30 17.41
C GLY A 43 10.91 -5.56 17.25
N ALA A 44 10.98 -4.55 16.37
CA ALA A 44 12.16 -3.74 16.14
C ALA A 44 12.18 -2.48 17.01
N ASP A 45 11.08 -1.72 17.01
CA ASP A 45 10.89 -0.50 17.78
C ASP A 45 9.38 -0.23 17.99
N PRO A 46 8.83 -0.51 19.19
CA PRO A 46 7.42 -0.29 19.49
C PRO A 46 6.94 1.16 19.26
N ALA A 47 7.84 2.15 19.35
CA ALA A 47 7.46 3.54 19.11
C ALA A 47 7.05 3.81 17.65
N GLN A 48 7.45 2.95 16.70
CA GLN A 48 7.07 3.08 15.30
C GLN A 48 5.61 2.69 15.02
N VAL A 49 5.00 1.91 15.91
CA VAL A 49 3.64 1.37 15.74
C VAL A 49 2.67 1.85 16.82
N GLU A 50 3.06 2.81 17.66
CA GLU A 50 2.24 3.29 18.79
C GLU A 50 0.82 3.69 18.37
N HIS A 51 0.69 4.34 17.21
CA HIS A 51 -0.59 4.80 16.66
C HIS A 51 -1.17 3.88 15.58
N ILE A 52 -0.55 2.73 15.32
CA ILE A 52 -0.97 1.79 14.28
C ILE A 52 -1.75 0.65 14.95
N GLU A 53 -3.05 0.56 14.68
CA GLU A 53 -3.91 -0.52 15.17
C GLU A 53 -3.67 -1.83 14.40
N SER A 54 -3.48 -1.74 13.08
CA SER A 54 -3.11 -2.88 12.24
C SER A 54 -2.28 -2.43 11.04
N TRP A 55 -1.40 -3.29 10.54
CA TRP A 55 -0.65 -3.03 9.32
C TRP A 55 -0.38 -4.35 8.60
N TYR A 56 -1.15 -4.57 7.54
CA TYR A 56 -1.09 -5.77 6.74
C TYR A 56 -0.57 -5.47 5.35
N GLY A 57 0.13 -6.45 4.77
CA GLY A 57 0.54 -6.40 3.38
C GLY A 57 0.56 -7.74 2.71
N LEU A 58 0.55 -7.70 1.38
CA LEU A 58 0.67 -8.88 0.52
C LEU A 58 1.50 -8.54 -0.73
N THR A 59 1.90 -9.57 -1.45
CA THR A 59 2.65 -9.45 -2.70
C THR A 59 1.77 -9.84 -3.88
N ILE A 60 1.81 -9.02 -4.93
CA ILE A 60 1.27 -9.34 -6.24
C ILE A 60 2.45 -9.81 -7.09
N ASN A 61 2.40 -11.07 -7.53
CA ASN A 61 3.45 -11.69 -8.31
C ASN A 61 3.09 -11.63 -9.79
N GLY A 62 3.98 -11.03 -10.59
CA GLY A 62 3.89 -11.09 -12.04
C GLY A 62 4.25 -12.46 -12.61
N GLN A 63 3.97 -12.64 -13.90
CA GLN A 63 4.32 -13.88 -14.60
C GLN A 63 5.84 -14.06 -14.77
N GLN A 64 6.58 -12.96 -14.88
CA GLN A 64 8.03 -12.96 -15.04
C GLN A 64 8.71 -12.94 -13.68
N SER A 65 9.76 -13.76 -13.52
CA SER A 65 10.57 -13.75 -12.31
C SER A 65 11.18 -12.36 -12.11
N GLY A 66 10.86 -11.71 -11.00
CA GLY A 66 11.42 -10.39 -10.69
C GLY A 66 10.52 -9.19 -10.92
N SER A 67 9.31 -9.41 -11.45
CA SER A 67 8.27 -8.38 -11.57
C SER A 67 7.23 -8.60 -10.46
N GLN A 68 7.22 -7.73 -9.46
CA GLN A 68 6.34 -7.84 -8.30
C GLN A 68 5.76 -6.47 -7.93
N ALA A 69 4.63 -6.49 -7.25
CA ALA A 69 4.13 -5.34 -6.53
C ALA A 69 3.84 -5.73 -5.08
N SER A 70 3.92 -4.78 -4.17
CA SER A 70 3.47 -4.96 -2.80
C SER A 70 2.30 -4.02 -2.57
N PHE A 71 1.30 -4.54 -1.86
CA PHE A 71 0.14 -3.81 -1.41
C PHE A 71 0.12 -3.88 0.10
N ALA A 72 -0.03 -2.73 0.77
CA ALA A 72 -0.20 -2.67 2.22
C ALA A 72 -1.24 -1.63 2.61
N VAL A 73 -1.90 -1.88 3.74
CA VAL A 73 -2.78 -0.93 4.41
C VAL A 73 -2.36 -0.82 5.85
N MET A 74 -2.13 0.41 6.30
CA MET A 74 -1.96 0.76 7.70
C MET A 74 -3.27 1.33 8.21
N ASP A 75 -3.65 0.89 9.39
CA ASP A 75 -4.79 1.39 10.14
C ASP A 75 -4.30 2.12 11.39
N PHE A 76 -4.76 3.35 11.58
CA PHE A 76 -4.36 4.20 12.69
C PHE A 76 -5.49 4.39 13.70
N ASP A 77 -5.12 4.72 14.93
CA ASP A 77 -6.08 5.04 16.01
C ASP A 77 -6.90 6.34 15.76
N SER A 78 -6.54 7.11 14.71
CA SER A 78 -7.18 8.37 14.35
C SER A 78 -6.81 8.85 12.95
N ASP A 79 -7.73 9.58 12.31
CA ASP A 79 -7.50 10.31 11.05
C ASP A 79 -6.28 11.23 11.14
N SER A 80 -6.06 11.86 12.31
CA SER A 80 -4.93 12.76 12.52
C SER A 80 -3.58 12.04 12.49
N ALA A 81 -3.50 10.82 13.02
CA ALA A 81 -2.29 10.01 13.00
C ALA A 81 -2.02 9.48 11.59
N ALA A 82 -3.05 9.00 10.89
CA ALA A 82 -2.96 8.57 9.49
C ALA A 82 -2.47 9.72 8.59
N LYS A 83 -3.07 10.90 8.73
CA LYS A 83 -2.66 12.09 7.98
C LYS A 83 -1.22 12.53 8.29
N ALA A 84 -0.82 12.53 9.55
CA ALA A 84 0.55 12.84 9.94
C ALA A 84 1.56 11.82 9.39
N HIS A 85 1.19 10.54 9.30
CA HIS A 85 2.02 9.53 8.65
C HIS A 85 2.10 9.76 7.15
N TYR A 86 0.98 9.97 6.47
CA TYR A 86 0.93 10.28 5.05
C TYR A 86 1.75 11.51 4.68
N ASP A 87 1.63 12.60 5.44
CA ASP A 87 2.37 13.85 5.20
C ASP A 87 3.89 13.61 5.32
N ARG A 88 4.34 12.78 6.27
CA ARG A 88 5.75 12.35 6.36
C ARG A 88 6.18 11.55 5.13
N VAL A 89 5.42 10.50 4.76
CA VAL A 89 5.72 9.68 3.57
C VAL A 89 5.82 10.56 2.32
N SER A 90 4.89 11.50 2.15
CA SER A 90 4.82 12.38 0.98
C SER A 90 6.00 13.37 0.86
N THR A 91 6.71 13.63 1.95
CA THR A 91 7.80 14.62 2.01
C THR A 91 9.18 14.00 2.15
N GLU A 92 9.28 12.81 2.76
CA GLU A 92 10.55 12.11 2.97
C GLU A 92 10.99 11.31 1.73
N ALA A 93 10.04 10.78 0.94
CA ALA A 93 10.36 10.05 -0.28
C ALA A 93 10.59 11.01 -1.47
N PRO A 94 11.78 10.98 -2.10
CA PRO A 94 12.11 11.91 -3.16
C PRO A 94 11.25 11.69 -4.42
N GLY A 95 10.75 12.79 -4.98
CA GLY A 95 10.04 12.79 -6.27
C GLY A 95 8.55 12.45 -6.20
N LEU A 96 8.00 12.18 -5.01
CA LEU A 96 6.55 12.03 -4.84
C LEU A 96 5.83 13.33 -5.20
N VAL A 97 4.83 13.21 -6.06
CA VAL A 97 3.96 14.32 -6.46
C VAL A 97 2.48 13.91 -6.32
N PRO A 98 1.56 14.86 -6.10
CA PRO A 98 0.14 14.54 -6.06
C PRO A 98 -0.32 13.82 -7.33
N THR A 99 -1.13 12.77 -7.19
CA THR A 99 -1.64 12.03 -8.35
C THR A 99 -2.87 12.72 -8.97
N ALA A 100 -3.13 12.39 -10.25
CA ALA A 100 -4.36 12.76 -10.94
C ALA A 100 -4.92 11.51 -11.67
N PRO A 101 -6.07 10.95 -11.25
CA PRO A 101 -6.97 11.45 -10.20
C PRO A 101 -6.41 11.32 -8.78
N ILE A 102 -6.99 12.10 -7.85
CA ILE A 102 -6.76 11.92 -6.41
C ILE A 102 -7.55 10.70 -5.95
N VAL A 103 -6.92 9.84 -5.16
CA VAL A 103 -7.53 8.70 -4.49
C VAL A 103 -7.68 9.02 -3.01
N GLY A 104 -8.88 8.73 -2.47
CA GLY A 104 -9.25 9.09 -1.12
C GLY A 104 -9.23 10.60 -0.88
N GLU A 105 -8.68 11.01 0.26
CA GLU A 105 -8.57 12.43 0.62
C GLU A 105 -7.36 13.11 -0.01
N ALA A 106 -6.25 12.37 -0.08
CA ALA A 106 -5.02 12.80 -0.74
C ALA A 106 -4.24 11.58 -1.19
N SER A 107 -3.56 11.71 -2.33
CA SER A 107 -2.67 10.68 -2.85
C SER A 107 -1.47 11.28 -3.56
N VAL A 108 -0.33 10.63 -3.41
CA VAL A 108 0.94 10.94 -4.06
C VAL A 108 1.49 9.70 -4.74
N GLY A 109 2.26 9.91 -5.79
CA GLY A 109 2.96 8.84 -6.46
C GLY A 109 4.13 9.34 -7.27
N VAL A 110 5.00 8.40 -7.63
CA VAL A 110 6.14 8.63 -8.50
C VAL A 110 6.42 7.37 -9.29
N GLU A 111 6.83 7.54 -10.53
CA GLU A 111 7.38 6.47 -11.34
C GLU A 111 8.89 6.68 -11.45
N LEU A 112 9.65 5.78 -10.83
CA LEU A 112 11.12 5.87 -10.79
C LEU A 112 11.72 4.97 -11.86
N ASN A 113 11.27 3.71 -11.94
CA ASN A 113 11.76 2.68 -12.86
C ASN A 113 13.30 2.59 -12.89
N ILE A 114 13.93 2.73 -11.72
CA ILE A 114 15.39 2.73 -11.56
C ILE A 114 15.80 1.88 -10.35
N GLN A 115 16.93 1.19 -10.50
CA GLN A 115 17.67 0.56 -9.39
C GLN A 115 16.83 -0.34 -8.45
N GLY A 116 15.87 -1.06 -9.01
CA GLY A 116 15.06 -2.00 -8.26
C GLY A 116 13.69 -1.50 -7.84
N ILE A 117 13.42 -0.21 -8.04
CA ILE A 117 12.18 0.45 -7.66
C ILE A 117 11.45 0.86 -8.94
N GLY A 118 10.22 0.40 -9.10
CA GLY A 118 9.33 0.81 -10.17
C GLY A 118 8.58 2.07 -9.79
N SER A 119 7.29 1.90 -9.48
CA SER A 119 6.38 2.96 -9.07
C SER A 119 6.13 2.90 -7.56
N ILE A 120 5.98 4.06 -6.93
CA ILE A 120 5.55 4.19 -5.53
C ILE A 120 4.26 4.98 -5.52
N PHE A 121 3.30 4.56 -4.71
CA PHE A 121 2.04 5.21 -4.48
C PHE A 121 1.69 5.17 -2.99
N ALA A 122 1.18 6.30 -2.48
CA ALA A 122 0.59 6.41 -1.16
C ALA A 122 -0.71 7.20 -1.24
N ALA A 123 -1.72 6.79 -0.48
CA ALA A 123 -2.96 7.54 -0.28
C ALA A 123 -3.41 7.49 1.17
N VAL A 124 -4.15 8.50 1.60
CA VAL A 124 -4.84 8.54 2.90
C VAL A 124 -6.35 8.59 2.69
N GLN A 125 -7.06 7.80 3.49
CA GLN A 125 -8.51 7.67 3.51
C GLN A 125 -8.95 7.52 4.97
N GLY A 126 -9.51 8.56 5.58
CA GLY A 126 -9.83 8.57 7.00
C GLY A 126 -8.61 8.26 7.87
N ASP A 127 -8.75 7.25 8.72
CA ASP A 127 -7.72 6.69 9.59
C ASP A 127 -6.83 5.63 8.92
N LYS A 128 -6.92 5.45 7.60
CA LYS A 128 -6.15 4.45 6.84
C LYS A 128 -5.12 5.10 5.91
N VAL A 129 -3.97 4.45 5.76
CA VAL A 129 -2.98 4.75 4.72
C VAL A 129 -2.81 3.54 3.81
N ILE A 130 -2.98 3.75 2.51
CA ILE A 130 -2.82 2.76 1.45
C ILE A 130 -1.44 2.95 0.83
N LEU A 131 -0.66 1.87 0.74
CA LEU A 131 0.67 1.86 0.12
C LEU A 131 0.71 0.80 -0.98
N LEU A 132 1.17 1.22 -2.17
CA LEU A 132 1.44 0.34 -3.30
C LEU A 132 2.81 0.68 -3.86
N PHE A 133 3.62 -0.34 -4.10
CA PHE A 133 4.90 -0.15 -4.78
C PHE A 133 5.23 -1.32 -5.68
N THR A 134 5.78 -1.03 -6.87
CA THR A 134 6.28 -2.05 -7.78
C THR A 134 7.78 -2.20 -7.61
N ASN A 135 8.22 -3.45 -7.54
CA ASN A 135 9.62 -3.83 -7.46
C ASN A 135 10.04 -4.38 -8.82
N ILE A 136 11.23 -4.01 -9.23
CA ILE A 136 11.87 -4.50 -10.44
C ILE A 136 13.12 -5.25 -10.00
N THR A 137 13.39 -6.45 -10.50
CA THR A 137 14.73 -7.04 -10.35
C THR A 137 15.38 -7.25 -11.70
N GLY A 138 16.62 -6.78 -11.85
CA GLY A 138 17.35 -6.84 -13.12
C GLY A 138 16.79 -5.87 -14.16
N ASP A 139 16.78 -6.29 -15.42
CA ASP A 139 16.34 -5.48 -16.57
C ASP A 139 14.86 -5.73 -16.94
N GLN A 140 14.01 -6.05 -15.96
CA GLN A 140 12.58 -6.29 -16.19
C GLN A 140 11.78 -4.99 -16.18
N GLU A 141 10.61 -5.00 -16.82
CA GLU A 141 9.63 -3.92 -16.67
C GLU A 141 8.88 -4.08 -15.33
N PRO A 142 8.46 -2.96 -14.70
CA PRO A 142 7.61 -3.02 -13.52
C PRO A 142 6.31 -3.78 -13.82
N LEU A 143 5.78 -4.46 -12.80
CA LEU A 143 4.53 -5.23 -12.93
C LEU A 143 3.34 -4.36 -13.34
N ALA A 144 3.36 -3.11 -12.91
CA ALA A 144 2.31 -2.13 -13.14
C ALA A 144 2.96 -0.75 -13.19
N SER A 145 2.44 0.10 -14.08
CA SER A 145 2.70 1.53 -14.13
C SER A 145 2.10 2.25 -12.92
N LEU A 146 2.48 3.52 -12.71
CA LEU A 146 1.87 4.35 -11.68
C LEU A 146 0.35 4.48 -11.88
N GLN A 147 -0.12 4.56 -13.11
CA GLN A 147 -1.54 4.66 -13.43
C GLN A 147 -2.32 3.41 -13.00
N GLU A 148 -1.76 2.22 -13.27
CA GLU A 148 -2.40 0.96 -12.92
C GLU A 148 -2.46 0.77 -11.40
N ILE A 149 -1.37 1.03 -10.67
CA ILE A 149 -1.42 0.95 -9.19
C ILE A 149 -2.33 2.02 -8.58
N THR A 150 -2.44 3.20 -9.19
CA THR A 150 -3.42 4.21 -8.76
C THR A 150 -4.85 3.71 -8.95
N GLY A 151 -5.13 2.99 -10.04
CA GLY A 151 -6.42 2.35 -10.28
C GLY A 151 -6.76 1.29 -9.23
N LEU A 152 -5.80 0.43 -8.87
CA LEU A 152 -5.96 -0.55 -7.79
C LEU A 152 -6.20 0.13 -6.43
N ALA A 153 -5.45 1.20 -6.14
CA ALA A 153 -5.63 1.98 -4.92
C ALA A 153 -7.03 2.59 -4.83
N ALA A 154 -7.58 3.07 -5.96
CA ALA A 154 -8.94 3.61 -6.00
C ALA A 154 -10.00 2.55 -5.65
N VAL A 155 -9.82 1.31 -6.12
CA VAL A 155 -10.69 0.19 -5.75
C VAL A 155 -10.59 -0.09 -4.26
N VAL A 156 -9.38 -0.16 -3.71
CA VAL A 156 -9.16 -0.38 -2.26
C VAL A 156 -9.79 0.74 -1.44
N ALA A 157 -9.54 2.00 -1.78
CA ALA A 157 -10.10 3.16 -1.08
C ALA A 157 -11.63 3.12 -1.07
N SER A 158 -12.26 2.75 -2.19
CA SER A 158 -13.73 2.61 -2.27
C SER A 158 -14.31 1.54 -1.35
N ARG A 159 -13.53 0.51 -1.00
CA ARG A 159 -13.94 -0.57 -0.09
C ARG A 159 -13.68 -0.24 1.37
N LEU A 160 -12.71 0.64 1.65
CA LEU A 160 -12.41 1.11 3.00
C LEU A 160 -13.45 2.10 3.53
N GLY A 161 -14.12 2.84 2.64
CA GLY A 161 -15.18 3.81 3.01
C GLY A 161 -14.66 5.23 3.04
#